data_AF-A0A661D513-F1
#
_entry.id   AF-A0A661D513-F1
#
_cell.length_a   1.000
_cell.length_b   1.000
_cell.length_c   1.000
_cell.angle_alpha   90.00
_cell.angle_beta   90.00
_cell.angle_gamma   90.00
#
_symmetry.space_group_name_H-M   'P 1'
#
loop_
_entity.id
_entity.type
_entity.pdbx_description
1 polymer ?
#
loop_
_entity_poly.entity_id
_entity_poly.type
_entity_poly.pdbx_seq_one_letter_code
_entity_poly.pdbx_strand_id
1 'polypeptide(L)'
;MRKQLDQFANLCEERLANNDHKQPWQGLTCDLLAHKLRNKTDRLSDAVGCNDLGDMRDYALDVANYAMMVYHNATKRMVKRDE
;
A
#
# COMPACT_ATOMS: atom_id res chain seq x y z
N MET A 1 -16.55 5.96 13.31
CA MET A 1 -15.11 5.65 13.42
C MET A 1 -14.80 4.17 13.20
N ARG A 2 -15.13 3.23 14.11
CA ARG A 2 -14.86 1.79 13.89
C ARG A 2 -15.39 1.26 12.54
N LYS A 3 -16.67 1.52 12.24
CA LYS A 3 -17.27 1.15 10.94
C LYS A 3 -16.53 1.69 9.71
N GLN A 4 -15.96 2.90 9.80
CA GLN A 4 -15.22 3.50 8.68
C GLN A 4 -13.82 2.88 8.52
N LEU A 5 -13.19 2.53 9.64
CA LEU A 5 -11.93 1.80 9.66
C LEU A 5 -12.11 0.41 9.04
N ASP A 6 -13.18 -0.31 9.43
CA ASP A 6 -13.50 -1.63 8.91
C ASP A 6 -13.76 -1.59 7.40
N GLN A 7 -14.53 -0.59 6.94
CA GLN A 7 -14.76 -0.36 5.51
C GLN A 7 -13.46 -0.10 4.75
N PHE A 8 -12.55 0.71 5.31
CA PHE A 8 -11.27 0.99 4.69
C PHE A 8 -10.38 -0.26 4.62
N ALA A 9 -10.33 -1.05 5.69
CA ALA A 9 -9.59 -2.31 5.71
C ALA A 9 -10.08 -3.28 4.63
N ASN A 10 -11.40 -3.45 4.51
CA ASN A 10 -12.00 -4.29 3.46
C ASN A 10 -11.60 -3.81 2.05
N LEU A 11 -11.60 -2.49 1.82
CA LEU A 11 -11.17 -1.93 0.53
C LEU A 11 -9.68 -2.16 0.24
N CYS A 12 -8.83 -2.14 1.26
CA CYS A 12 -7.41 -2.50 1.10
C CYS A 12 -7.26 -3.95 0.63
N GLU A 13 -7.98 -4.88 1.27
CA GLU A 13 -7.99 -6.31 0.91
C GLU A 13 -8.51 -6.55 -0.51
N GLU A 14 -9.65 -5.94 -0.87
CA GLU A 14 -10.22 -6.01 -2.22
C GLU A 14 -9.23 -5.48 -3.26
N ARG A 15 -8.64 -4.31 -3.01
CA ARG A 15 -7.65 -3.71 -3.93
C ARG A 15 -6.41 -4.58 -4.08
N LEU A 16 -5.95 -5.20 -2.99
CA LEU A 16 -4.81 -6.10 -3.00
C LEU A 16 -5.12 -7.35 -3.83
N ALA A 17 -6.27 -8.00 -3.59
CA ALA A 17 -6.72 -9.17 -4.34
C ALA A 17 -6.90 -8.87 -5.84
N ASN A 18 -7.45 -7.69 -6.17
CA ASN A 18 -7.61 -7.24 -7.54
C ASN A 18 -6.29 -6.95 -8.26
N ASN A 19 -5.19 -6.77 -7.54
CA ASN A 19 -3.88 -6.48 -8.12
C ASN A 19 -2.92 -7.69 -8.07
N ASP A 20 -3.22 -8.71 -7.27
CA ASP A 20 -2.36 -9.88 -7.05
C ASP A 20 -2.09 -10.66 -8.35
N HIS A 21 -3.08 -10.73 -9.25
CA HIS A 21 -2.95 -11.39 -10.56
C HIS A 21 -2.20 -10.56 -11.62
N LYS A 22 -2.02 -9.25 -11.40
CA LYS A 22 -1.41 -8.34 -12.39
C LYS A 22 0.10 -8.29 -12.26
N GLN A 23 0.61 -8.19 -11.03
CA GLN A 23 2.04 -8.28 -10.73
C GLN A 23 2.21 -8.76 -9.28
N PRO A 24 2.74 -9.97 -9.04
CA PRO A 24 3.02 -10.43 -7.69
C PRO A 24 4.08 -9.54 -7.05
N TRP A 25 3.70 -8.83 -5.99
CA TRP A 25 4.58 -7.91 -5.27
C TRP A 25 5.58 -8.64 -4.37
N GLN A 26 5.35 -9.93 -4.10
CA GLN A 26 6.18 -10.79 -3.26
C GLN A 26 7.59 -11.02 -3.85
N GLY A 27 7.79 -10.74 -5.15
CA GLY A 27 9.10 -10.78 -5.81
C GLY A 27 9.81 -9.42 -5.90
N LEU A 28 9.20 -8.34 -5.42
CA LEU A 28 9.78 -7.00 -5.49
C LEU A 28 10.74 -6.75 -4.33
N THR A 29 11.78 -5.94 -4.57
CA THR A 29 12.71 -5.52 -3.52
C THR A 29 12.07 -4.50 -2.57
N CYS A 30 12.55 -4.44 -1.33
CA CYS A 30 12.12 -3.41 -0.37
C CYS A 30 12.31 -1.99 -0.94
N ASP A 31 13.41 -1.74 -1.67
CA ASP A 31 13.70 -0.43 -2.25
C ASP A 31 12.66 -0.02 -3.30
N LEU A 32 12.26 -0.96 -4.16
CA LEU A 32 11.24 -0.70 -5.17
C LEU A 32 9.87 -0.47 -4.54
N LEU A 33 9.53 -1.23 -3.49
CA LEU A 33 8.28 -1.04 -2.74
C LEU A 33 8.27 0.29 -2.00
N ALA A 34 9.39 0.69 -1.37
CA ALA A 34 9.53 1.98 -0.71
C ALA A 34 9.46 3.15 -1.71
N HIS A 35 10.07 3.00 -2.89
CA HIS A 35 9.94 3.98 -3.96
C HIS A 35 8.48 4.13 -4.43
N LYS A 36 7.77 3.01 -4.63
CA LYS A 36 6.34 3.03 -4.98
C LYS A 36 5.49 3.65 -3.88
N LEU A 37 5.75 3.32 -2.61
CA LEU A 37 5.09 3.92 -1.45
C LEU A 37 5.23 5.45 -1.47
N ARG A 38 6.47 5.95 -1.62
CA ARG A 38 6.74 7.38 -1.70
C ARG A 38 5.94 8.06 -2.81
N ASN A 39 5.97 7.51 -4.02
CA ASN A 39 5.23 8.07 -5.16
C ASN A 39 3.71 8.15 -4.89
N LYS A 40 3.15 7.21 -4.13
CA LYS A 40 1.72 7.20 -3.77
C LYS A 40 1.40 8.20 -2.67
N THR A 41 2.29 8.36 -1.70
CA THR A 41 2.18 9.41 -0.68
C THR A 41 2.23 10.80 -1.30
N ASP A 42 3.12 11.04 -2.27
CA ASP A 42 3.22 12.33 -2.98
C ASP A 42 1.90 12.64 -3.71
N ARG A 43 1.33 11.66 -4.44
CA ARG A 43 0.03 11.82 -5.11
C ARG A 43 -1.14 12.03 -4.14
N LEU A 44 -1.11 11.37 -2.99
CA LEU A 44 -2.12 11.60 -1.95
C LEU A 44 -2.03 13.04 -1.44
N SER A 45 -0.83 13.54 -1.19
CA SER A 45 -0.59 14.93 -0.79
C SER A 45 -1.13 15.91 -1.84
N ASP A 46 -0.85 15.66 -3.11
CA ASP A 46 -1.36 16.49 -4.21
C ASP A 46 -2.89 16.47 -4.28
N ALA A 47 -3.52 15.29 -4.16
CA ALA A 47 -4.98 15.15 -4.18
C ALA A 47 -5.65 15.88 -3.01
N VAL A 48 -5.03 15.86 -1.82
CA VAL A 48 -5.46 16.66 -0.66
C VAL A 48 -5.36 18.16 -0.95
N GLY A 49 -4.25 18.60 -1.55
CA GLY A 49 -4.07 20.01 -1.93
C GLY A 49 -5.09 20.50 -2.98
N CYS A 50 -5.46 19.63 -3.92
CA CYS A 50 -6.41 19.94 -4.99
C CYS A 50 -7.88 19.69 -4.62
N ASN A 51 -8.17 19.17 -3.43
CA ASN A 51 -9.50 18.76 -2.97
C ASN A 51 -10.19 17.73 -3.90
N ASP A 52 -9.39 16.84 -4.52
CA ASP A 52 -9.90 15.74 -5.35
C ASP A 52 -10.20 14.52 -4.47
N LEU A 53 -11.46 14.40 -4.03
CA LEU A 53 -11.90 13.36 -3.10
C LEU A 53 -11.86 11.95 -3.70
N GLY A 54 -12.01 11.82 -5.02
CA GLY A 54 -12.01 10.52 -5.70
C GLY A 54 -10.60 9.94 -5.73
N ASP A 55 -9.66 10.73 -6.21
CA ASP A 55 -8.25 10.38 -6.27
C ASP A 55 -7.64 10.19 -4.87
N MET A 56 -8.08 10.99 -3.88
CA MET A 56 -7.62 10.88 -2.50
C MET A 56 -7.89 9.48 -1.91
N ARG A 57 -9.09 8.93 -2.10
CA ARG A 57 -9.43 7.59 -1.60
C ARG A 57 -8.50 6.54 -2.21
N ASP A 58 -8.29 6.61 -3.52
CA ASP A 58 -7.50 5.65 -4.25
C ASP A 58 -6.01 5.69 -3.88
N TYR A 59 -5.45 6.89 -3.73
CA TYR A 59 -4.07 7.03 -3.26
C TYR A 59 -3.90 6.61 -1.81
N ALA A 60 -4.89 6.84 -0.94
CA ALA A 60 -4.83 6.37 0.44
C ALA A 60 -4.80 4.83 0.54
N LEU A 61 -5.61 4.14 -0.27
CA LEU A 61 -5.60 2.67 -0.35
C LEU A 61 -4.26 2.14 -0.86
N ASP A 62 -3.71 2.77 -1.90
CA ASP A 62 -2.40 2.39 -2.44
C ASP A 62 -1.28 2.58 -1.41
N VAL A 63 -1.29 3.69 -0.66
CA VAL A 63 -0.32 3.96 0.42
C VAL A 63 -0.40 2.87 1.50
N ALA A 64 -1.60 2.53 1.97
CA ALA A 64 -1.79 1.48 2.96
C ALA A 64 -1.25 0.12 2.49
N ASN A 65 -1.58 -0.26 1.25
CA ASN A 65 -1.13 -1.51 0.67
C ASN A 65 0.39 -1.55 0.49
N TYR A 66 1.03 -0.51 -0.05
CA TYR A 66 2.49 -0.49 -0.19
C TYR A 66 3.22 -0.47 1.15
N ALA A 67 2.69 0.21 2.17
CA ALA A 67 3.25 0.19 3.51
C ALA A 67 3.25 -1.23 4.10
N MET A 68 2.12 -1.96 3.95
CA MET A 68 2.03 -3.36 4.36
C MET A 68 3.02 -4.24 3.60
N MET A 69 3.15 -4.08 2.28
CA MET A 69 4.09 -4.85 1.47
C MET A 69 5.56 -4.61 1.86
N VAL A 70 5.93 -3.37 2.20
CA VAL A 70 7.27 -3.02 2.70
C VAL A 70 7.53 -3.72 4.02
N TYR A 71 6.59 -3.64 4.96
CA TYR A 71 6.71 -4.31 6.26
C TYR A 71 6.87 -5.83 6.09
N HIS A 72 6.02 -6.47 5.29
CA HIS A 72 6.09 -7.91 5.03
C HIS A 72 7.42 -8.35 4.40
N ASN A 73 7.96 -7.57 3.47
CA ASN A 73 9.26 -7.89 2.87
C ASN A 73 10.42 -7.69 3.84
N ALA A 74 10.35 -6.66 4.69
CA ALA A 74 11.35 -6.42 5.72
C ALA A 74 11.37 -7.57 6.74
N THR A 75 10.20 -8.02 7.22
CA THR A 75 10.10 -9.10 8.21
C THR A 75 10.53 -10.45 7.63
N LYS A 76 10.18 -10.77 6.37
CA LYS A 76 10.68 -11.96 5.68
C LYS A 76 12.21 -12.02 5.58
N ARG A 77 12.86 -10.88 5.40
CA ARG A 77 14.33 -10.79 5.34
C ARG A 77 14.99 -10.97 6.71
N MET A 78 14.32 -10.57 7.80
CA MET A 78 14.81 -10.78 9.15
C MET A 78 14.80 -12.28 9.51
N VAL A 79 13.70 -12.98 9.24
CA VAL A 79 13.58 -14.42 9.52
C VAL A 79 14.66 -15.25 8.80
N LYS A 80 14.98 -14.91 7.54
CA LYS A 80 16.03 -15.60 6.76
C LYS A 80 17.46 -15.29 7.20
N ARG A 81 17.68 -14.30 8.05
CA ARG A 81 19.02 -13.95 8.57
C ARG A 81 19.36 -14.72 9.85
N ASP A 82 18.35 -15.29 10.49
CA ASP A 82 18.47 -16.02 11.76
C ASP A 82 18.47 -17.56 11.56
N GLU A 83 18.43 -18.03 10.30
CA GLU A 83 18.62 -19.43 9.87
C GLU A 83 20.04 -19.65 9.30
#